data_AF-A0AAD9FEQ4-F1
#
_entry.id   AF-A0AAD9FEQ4-F1
#
_cell.length_a   1.000
_cell.length_b   1.000
_cell.length_c   1.000
_cell.angle_alpha   90.00
_cell.angle_beta   90.00
_cell.angle_gamma   90.00
#
_symmetry.space_group_name_H-M   'P 1'
#
loop_
_entity.id
_entity.type
_entity.pdbx_description
1 polymer ?
#
loop_
_entity_poly.entity_id
_entity_poly.type
_entity_poly.pdbx_seq_one_letter_code
_entity_poly.pdbx_strand_id
1 'polypeptide(L)'
;MMIKDANTYLLPTTPTARIIKIQKIRIKRQTEVLFPPSLKTKIAPLPASKIEAQREEEETQPEEVAAGPSEATTGDASPTAYPSIWKEEQYEQFKQKNEWMYAHNGRLGCTPCHDVKDLGVMASRGVNIAIQWADGKIIPAGQSRDVQLSSLRKEIREHKNSAAHNEAVKILQTANKDILLNMNASSQESVFESTAKTM
;
A
#
# COMPACT_ATOMS: atom_id res chain seq x y z
N MET A 1 -30.81 12.46 -47.59
CA MET A 1 -29.51 12.41 -46.92
C MET A 1 -29.72 12.76 -45.44
N MET A 2 -29.92 11.75 -44.60
CA MET A 2 -30.00 11.82 -43.13
C MET A 2 -29.35 10.51 -42.66
N ILE A 3 -28.47 10.49 -41.67
CA ILE A 3 -28.73 10.34 -40.23
C ILE A 3 -27.38 10.65 -39.52
N LYS A 4 -27.26 11.75 -38.76
CA LYS A 4 -27.11 11.81 -37.29
C LYS A 4 -26.03 10.88 -36.69
N ASP A 5 -24.84 11.42 -36.44
CA ASP A 5 -23.83 10.82 -35.58
C ASP A 5 -24.24 10.94 -34.10
N ALA A 6 -24.69 9.83 -33.52
CA ALA A 6 -24.81 9.66 -32.09
C ALA A 6 -23.49 9.13 -31.54
N ASN A 7 -22.66 10.05 -31.00
CA ASN A 7 -21.46 9.70 -30.24
C ASN A 7 -21.89 8.99 -28.94
N THR A 8 -21.97 7.67 -29.01
CA THR A 8 -22.35 6.80 -27.90
C THR A 8 -21.10 6.51 -27.09
N TYR A 9 -21.00 7.15 -25.92
CA TYR A 9 -20.00 6.81 -24.90
C TYR A 9 -20.16 5.34 -24.50
N LEU A 10 -19.32 4.48 -25.08
CA LEU A 10 -19.17 3.09 -24.66
C LEU A 10 -18.57 3.07 -23.25
N LEU A 11 -19.43 2.86 -22.26
CA LEU A 11 -19.03 2.48 -20.90
C LEU A 11 -18.44 1.06 -20.92
N PRO A 12 -17.35 0.78 -20.19
CA PRO A 12 -16.77 -0.56 -20.14
C PRO A 12 -17.69 -1.53 -19.38
N THR A 13 -18.19 -2.56 -20.07
CA THR A 13 -19.12 -3.58 -19.56
C THR A 13 -18.41 -4.88 -19.18
N THR A 14 -17.26 -4.81 -18.49
CA THR A 14 -16.67 -6.03 -17.90
C THR A 14 -17.22 -6.25 -16.48
N PRO A 15 -17.70 -7.46 -16.14
CA PRO A 15 -18.26 -7.78 -14.82
C PRO A 15 -17.33 -7.44 -13.66
N THR A 16 -16.03 -7.64 -13.86
CA THR A 16 -14.96 -7.39 -12.89
C THR A 16 -14.86 -5.90 -12.51
N ALA A 17 -14.98 -4.99 -13.47
CA ALA A 17 -14.91 -3.55 -13.22
C ALA A 17 -16.14 -3.05 -12.44
N ARG A 18 -17.32 -3.63 -12.67
CA ARG A 18 -18.54 -3.35 -11.89
C ARG A 18 -18.42 -3.80 -10.44
N ILE A 19 -17.88 -4.99 -10.19
CA ILE A 19 -17.71 -5.53 -8.82
C ILE A 19 -16.72 -4.68 -8.01
N ILE A 20 -15.58 -4.30 -8.59
CA ILE A 20 -14.58 -3.43 -7.93
C ILE A 20 -15.18 -2.05 -7.62
N LYS A 21 -15.98 -1.49 -8.53
CA LYS A 21 -16.66 -0.20 -8.32
C LYS A 21 -17.69 -0.27 -7.19
N ILE A 22 -18.47 -1.36 -7.10
CA ILE A 22 -19.45 -1.58 -6.02
C ILE A 22 -18.75 -1.76 -4.68
N GLN A 23 -17.64 -2.51 -4.62
CA GLN A 23 -16.86 -2.66 -3.39
C GLN A 23 -16.24 -1.33 -2.93
N LYS A 24 -15.67 -0.54 -3.84
CA LYS A 24 -15.15 0.82 -3.53
C LYS A 24 -16.26 1.75 -3.01
N ILE A 25 -17.47 1.70 -3.58
CA ILE A 25 -18.62 2.51 -3.12
C ILE A 25 -19.08 2.07 -1.73
N ARG A 26 -19.12 0.76 -1.45
CA ARG A 26 -19.54 0.22 -0.16
C ARG A 26 -18.58 0.60 0.96
N ILE A 27 -17.28 0.53 0.71
CA ILE A 27 -16.24 0.96 1.66
C ILE A 27 -16.37 2.48 1.92
N LYS A 28 -16.51 3.29 0.87
CA LYS A 28 -16.67 4.75 1.03
C LYS A 28 -17.91 5.16 1.83
N ARG A 29 -19.05 4.46 1.65
CA ARG A 29 -20.27 4.73 2.42
C ARG A 29 -20.16 4.31 3.89
N GLN A 30 -19.52 3.19 4.20
CA GLN A 30 -19.31 2.78 5.59
C GLN A 30 -18.39 3.76 6.35
N THR A 31 -17.41 4.36 5.68
CA THR A 31 -16.49 5.31 6.31
C THR A 31 -17.11 6.67 6.63
N GLU A 32 -18.10 7.14 5.86
CA GLU A 32 -18.78 8.42 6.15
C GLU A 32 -19.84 8.31 7.24
N VAL A 33 -20.43 7.13 7.45
CA VAL A 33 -21.46 6.92 8.48
C VAL A 33 -20.87 6.84 9.88
N LEU A 34 -19.58 6.47 10.02
CA LEU A 34 -18.93 6.28 11.32
C LEU A 34 -18.25 7.55 11.88
N PHE A 35 -17.96 8.56 11.05
CA PHE A 35 -17.24 9.77 11.49
C PHE A 35 -17.68 11.03 10.72
N PRO A 36 -18.58 11.87 11.28
CA PRO A 36 -18.87 13.18 10.70
C PRO A 36 -17.65 14.11 10.79
N PRO A 37 -17.47 15.06 9.84
CA PRO A 37 -16.32 15.95 9.81
C PRO A 37 -16.32 16.90 11.03
N SER A 38 -15.38 16.71 11.95
CA SER A 38 -15.19 17.59 13.09
C SER A 38 -14.51 18.90 12.70
N LEU A 39 -15.00 19.99 13.29
CA LEU A 39 -14.65 21.38 13.02
C LEU A 39 -13.20 21.68 13.40
N LYS A 40 -12.55 22.51 12.56
CA LYS A 40 -11.16 22.95 12.69
C LYS A 40 -10.94 23.74 13.99
N THR A 41 -10.17 23.17 14.92
CA THR A 41 -9.58 23.93 16.04
C THR A 41 -8.11 24.19 15.74
N LYS A 42 -7.74 25.47 15.67
CA LYS A 42 -6.36 25.95 15.50
C LYS A 42 -5.56 25.66 16.77
N ILE A 43 -4.42 24.99 16.64
CA ILE A 43 -3.41 24.89 17.71
C ILE A 43 -2.06 25.29 17.10
N ALA A 44 -1.40 26.25 17.76
CA ALA A 44 -0.10 26.81 17.40
C ALA A 44 1.07 25.83 17.72
N PRO A 45 2.27 26.04 17.14
CA PRO A 45 3.37 25.08 17.27
C PRO A 45 4.12 25.22 18.61
N LEU A 46 4.46 24.09 19.22
CA LEU A 46 5.39 24.00 20.34
C LEU A 46 6.85 23.81 19.84
N PRO A 47 7.85 24.30 20.60
CA PRO A 47 9.23 24.45 20.15
C PRO A 47 10.09 23.17 20.27
N ALA A 48 11.16 23.15 19.47
CA ALA A 48 12.17 22.10 19.35
C ALA A 48 13.22 22.12 20.47
N SER A 49 13.61 20.94 20.97
CA SER A 49 14.88 20.55 21.64
C SER A 49 14.61 19.23 22.39
N LYS A 50 15.48 18.23 22.55
CA LYS A 50 16.94 18.04 22.36
C LYS A 50 17.17 16.52 22.27
N ILE A 51 18.10 16.08 21.42
CA ILE A 51 18.55 14.68 21.30
C ILE A 51 19.83 14.53 22.12
N GLU A 52 19.85 13.58 23.05
CA GLU A 52 21.05 12.99 23.67
C GLU A 52 20.85 11.46 23.52
N ALA A 53 21.52 10.84 22.55
CA ALA A 53 22.77 10.11 22.71
C ALA A 53 22.65 8.91 23.66
N GLN A 54 22.66 7.71 23.09
CA GLN A 54 23.37 6.56 23.65
C GLN A 54 23.64 5.51 22.56
N ARG A 55 24.81 4.91 22.71
CA ARG A 55 25.68 4.21 21.77
C ARG A 55 25.98 2.86 22.42
N GLU A 56 25.97 1.78 21.66
CA GLU A 56 26.54 0.44 21.92
C GLU A 56 26.38 -0.29 20.56
N GLU A 57 27.38 -0.41 19.67
CA GLU A 57 28.63 -1.20 19.71
C GLU A 57 28.39 -2.70 19.94
N GLU A 58 28.23 -3.45 18.85
CA GLU A 58 28.70 -4.85 18.81
C GLU A 58 29.34 -5.12 17.44
N GLU A 59 30.61 -5.47 17.52
CA GLU A 59 31.56 -5.74 16.46
C GLU A 59 31.65 -7.25 16.24
N THR A 60 31.56 -7.73 15.00
CA THR A 60 32.31 -8.92 14.57
C THR A 60 32.62 -8.84 13.07
N GLN A 61 33.92 -8.85 12.75
CA GLN A 61 34.55 -8.75 11.44
C GLN A 61 34.69 -10.17 10.76
N PRO A 62 35.55 -10.39 9.75
CA PRO A 62 35.17 -10.37 8.32
C PRO A 62 35.52 -11.69 7.60
N GLU A 63 34.98 -11.91 6.40
CA GLU A 63 35.64 -12.80 5.42
C GLU A 63 35.60 -12.20 4.01
N GLU A 64 36.80 -12.11 3.46
CA GLU A 64 37.17 -11.60 2.14
C GLU A 64 37.44 -12.80 1.24
N VAL A 65 36.79 -12.91 0.08
CA VAL A 65 37.33 -13.70 -1.04
C VAL A 65 37.03 -13.06 -2.40
N ALA A 66 38.14 -12.66 -3.01
CA ALA A 66 38.51 -12.81 -4.42
C ALA A 66 37.80 -11.98 -5.50
N ALA A 67 38.64 -11.16 -6.13
CA ALA A 67 38.43 -10.44 -7.38
C ALA A 67 38.27 -11.37 -8.60
N GLY A 68 37.45 -10.93 -9.56
CA GLY A 68 37.37 -11.41 -10.94
C GLY A 68 36.39 -10.54 -11.74
N PRO A 69 36.69 -10.19 -13.00
CA PRO A 69 36.42 -8.85 -13.54
C PRO A 69 35.08 -8.68 -14.27
N SER A 70 34.69 -7.40 -14.37
CA SER A 70 33.74 -6.78 -15.30
C SER A 70 33.23 -7.65 -16.46
N GLU A 71 31.92 -7.88 -16.45
CA GLU A 71 31.14 -7.93 -17.68
C GLU A 71 30.08 -6.82 -17.63
N ALA A 72 30.34 -5.75 -18.38
CA ALA A 72 29.31 -4.81 -18.77
C ALA A 72 28.37 -5.55 -19.74
N THR A 73 27.34 -6.18 -19.20
CA THR A 73 26.24 -6.70 -20.01
C THR A 73 25.25 -5.57 -20.28
N THR A 74 25.45 -4.89 -21.42
CA THR A 74 24.36 -4.18 -22.09
C THR A 74 23.42 -5.22 -22.69
N GLY A 75 22.61 -5.82 -21.82
CA GLY A 75 21.49 -6.66 -22.19
C GLY A 75 20.23 -5.82 -22.20
N ASP A 76 19.57 -5.76 -23.34
CA ASP A 76 18.21 -5.28 -23.54
C ASP A 76 17.25 -5.99 -22.58
N ALA A 77 17.16 -5.48 -21.35
CA ALA A 77 16.37 -6.06 -20.29
C ALA A 77 14.91 -5.69 -20.54
N SER A 78 14.12 -6.67 -21.00
CA SER A 78 12.67 -6.62 -20.83
C SER A 78 12.35 -6.11 -19.42
N PRO A 79 11.47 -5.11 -19.26
CA PRO A 79 11.27 -4.45 -17.98
C PRO A 79 10.84 -5.48 -16.93
N THR A 80 11.78 -5.84 -16.06
CA THR A 80 11.52 -6.73 -14.93
C THR A 80 10.46 -6.08 -14.04
N ALA A 81 9.59 -6.89 -13.43
CA ALA A 81 8.58 -6.35 -12.52
C ALA A 81 9.23 -5.63 -11.31
N TYR A 82 10.42 -6.08 -10.91
CA TYR A 82 11.19 -5.58 -9.77
C TYR A 82 12.40 -4.72 -10.19
N PRO A 83 12.92 -3.87 -9.29
CA PRO A 83 14.08 -3.02 -9.57
C PRO A 83 15.27 -3.83 -10.10
N SER A 84 15.93 -3.34 -11.15
CA SER A 84 17.06 -4.03 -11.82
C SER A 84 18.25 -4.34 -10.92
N ILE A 85 18.35 -3.69 -9.76
CA ILE A 85 19.38 -3.94 -8.75
C ILE A 85 19.14 -5.23 -7.95
N TRP A 86 17.94 -5.80 -8.01
CA TRP A 86 17.57 -7.06 -7.38
C TRP A 86 17.67 -8.22 -8.36
N LYS A 87 18.06 -9.38 -7.83
CA LYS A 87 17.82 -10.67 -8.49
C LYS A 87 16.41 -11.14 -8.17
N GLU A 88 15.84 -12.00 -9.02
CA GLU A 88 14.50 -12.56 -8.81
C GLU A 88 14.34 -13.21 -7.44
N GLU A 89 15.26 -14.10 -7.07
CA GLU A 89 15.28 -14.79 -5.78
C GLU A 89 15.30 -13.82 -4.60
N GLN A 90 16.06 -12.72 -4.72
CA GLN A 90 16.12 -11.69 -3.70
C GLN A 90 14.76 -10.99 -3.55
N TYR A 91 14.10 -10.66 -4.67
CA TYR A 91 12.77 -10.07 -4.63
C TYR A 91 11.76 -11.01 -3.97
N GLU A 92 11.75 -12.29 -4.33
CA GLU A 92 10.84 -13.27 -3.75
C GLU A 92 11.01 -13.42 -2.24
N GLN A 93 12.25 -13.54 -1.76
CA GLN A 93 12.54 -13.58 -0.33
C GLN A 93 12.05 -12.32 0.39
N PHE A 94 12.25 -11.14 -0.23
CA PHE A 94 11.77 -9.89 0.33
C PHE A 94 10.24 -9.80 0.33
N LYS A 95 9.59 -10.29 -0.72
CA LYS A 95 8.12 -10.29 -0.86
C LYS A 95 7.47 -11.25 0.14
N GLN A 96 8.04 -12.43 0.35
CA GLN A 96 7.56 -13.38 1.37
C GLN A 96 7.61 -12.77 2.78
N LYS A 97 8.67 -12.01 3.10
CA LYS A 97 8.79 -11.33 4.40
C LYS A 97 7.92 -10.07 4.51
N ASN A 98 7.53 -9.49 3.38
CA ASN A 98 6.82 -8.22 3.30
C ASN A 98 5.67 -8.34 2.30
N GLU A 99 4.62 -9.09 2.67
CA GLU A 99 3.45 -9.32 1.81
C GLU A 99 2.72 -8.01 1.42
N TRP A 100 2.91 -6.95 2.20
CA TRP A 100 2.38 -5.61 1.92
C TRP A 100 3.06 -4.91 0.74
N MET A 101 4.24 -5.38 0.32
CA MET A 101 5.05 -4.78 -0.75
C MET A 101 4.78 -5.48 -2.08
N TYR A 102 4.65 -4.70 -3.15
CA TYR A 102 4.60 -5.21 -4.52
C TYR A 102 5.64 -4.53 -5.39
N ALA A 103 6.01 -5.19 -6.49
CA ALA A 103 6.83 -4.60 -7.53
C ALA A 103 6.10 -4.58 -8.87
N HIS A 104 6.26 -3.48 -9.61
CA HIS A 104 5.70 -3.28 -10.94
C HIS A 104 6.59 -2.33 -11.75
N ASN A 105 6.87 -2.68 -13.01
CA ASN A 105 7.68 -1.87 -13.94
C ASN A 105 9.02 -1.39 -13.35
N GLY A 106 9.75 -2.27 -12.66
CA GLY A 106 11.05 -1.95 -12.07
C GLY A 106 10.98 -1.09 -10.80
N ARG A 107 9.80 -0.93 -10.19
CA ARG A 107 9.56 -0.03 -9.05
C ARG A 107 8.82 -0.75 -7.93
N LEU A 108 8.90 -0.22 -6.72
CA LEU A 108 8.20 -0.76 -5.56
C LEU A 108 7.01 0.10 -5.14
N GLY A 109 6.00 -0.57 -4.58
CA GLY A 109 4.83 0.04 -3.97
C GLY A 109 4.35 -0.70 -2.73
N CYS A 110 3.39 -0.10 -2.06
CA CYS A 110 2.74 -0.65 -0.88
C CYS A 110 1.25 -0.89 -1.17
N THR A 111 0.80 -2.14 -1.06
CA THR A 111 -0.59 -2.54 -1.34
C THR A 111 -1.57 -1.85 -0.38
N PRO A 112 -1.39 -1.90 0.97
CA PRO A 112 -2.28 -1.17 1.88
C PRO A 112 -2.40 0.32 1.58
N CYS A 113 -1.27 0.98 1.30
CA CYS A 113 -1.26 2.41 1.00
C CYS A 113 -1.92 2.71 -0.35
N HIS A 114 -1.71 1.86 -1.35
CA HIS A 114 -2.39 1.97 -2.64
C HIS A 114 -3.91 1.87 -2.49
N ASP A 115 -4.39 0.92 -1.68
CA ASP A 115 -5.83 0.63 -1.59
C ASP A 115 -6.60 1.71 -0.84
N VAL A 116 -5.98 2.33 0.16
CA VAL A 116 -6.65 3.38 0.96
C VAL A 116 -6.45 4.81 0.42
N LYS A 117 -5.54 5.03 -0.55
CA LYS A 117 -5.24 6.39 -1.06
C LYS A 117 -6.45 7.11 -1.63
N ASP A 118 -7.35 6.37 -2.29
CA ASP A 118 -8.54 6.91 -2.94
C ASP A 118 -9.72 7.09 -1.96
N LEU A 119 -9.61 6.58 -0.73
CA LEU A 119 -10.70 6.54 0.23
C LEU A 119 -10.85 7.83 1.04
N GLY A 120 -9.86 8.73 1.03
CA GLY A 120 -9.90 10.00 1.79
C GLY A 120 -9.81 9.85 3.31
N VAL A 121 -9.99 8.63 3.84
CA VAL A 121 -9.96 8.27 5.27
C VAL A 121 -8.66 8.61 5.98
N MET A 122 -7.54 8.61 5.26
CA MET A 122 -6.23 8.99 5.79
C MET A 122 -6.25 10.45 6.27
N ALA A 123 -6.81 11.35 5.45
CA ALA A 123 -6.88 12.78 5.74
C ALA A 123 -7.77 13.05 6.96
N SER A 124 -8.89 12.32 7.12
CA SER A 124 -9.74 12.45 8.31
C SER A 124 -9.07 11.97 9.59
N ARG A 125 -8.08 11.07 9.50
CA ARG A 125 -7.30 10.58 10.64
C ARG A 125 -6.02 11.41 10.88
N GLY A 126 -5.81 12.48 10.11
CA GLY A 126 -4.64 13.35 10.25
C GLY A 126 -3.33 12.72 9.76
N VAL A 127 -3.40 11.67 8.94
CA VAL A 127 -2.21 10.95 8.47
C VAL A 127 -2.08 11.08 6.95
N ASN A 128 -0.87 11.32 6.45
CA ASN A 128 -0.61 11.49 5.01
C ASN A 128 0.17 10.30 4.45
N ILE A 129 -0.36 9.68 3.39
CA ILE A 129 0.34 8.62 2.67
C ILE A 129 1.38 9.25 1.73
N ALA A 130 2.59 8.69 1.74
CA ALA A 130 3.57 8.98 0.71
C ALA A 130 3.07 8.48 -0.66
N ILE A 131 2.72 9.40 -1.56
CA ILE A 131 2.16 9.09 -2.89
C ILE A 131 3.08 8.17 -3.69
N GLN A 132 4.40 8.32 -3.51
CA GLN A 132 5.41 7.45 -4.15
C GLN A 132 5.18 5.97 -3.82
N TRP A 133 4.83 5.64 -2.57
CA TRP A 133 4.51 4.28 -2.15
C TRP A 133 3.14 3.82 -2.64
N ALA A 134 2.15 4.72 -2.62
CA ALA A 134 0.78 4.44 -3.04
C ALA A 134 0.64 4.24 -4.55
N ASP A 135 1.52 4.84 -5.35
CA ASP A 135 1.54 4.73 -6.81
C ASP A 135 2.55 3.72 -7.33
N GLY A 136 3.33 3.07 -6.46
CA GLY A 136 4.36 2.12 -6.90
C GLY A 136 5.53 2.78 -7.62
N LYS A 137 5.98 3.94 -7.14
CA LYS A 137 7.00 4.78 -7.78
C LYS A 137 8.37 4.73 -7.10
N ILE A 138 8.55 3.91 -6.07
CA ILE A 138 9.81 3.83 -5.33
C ILE A 138 10.91 3.25 -6.22
N ILE A 139 12.01 3.97 -6.30
CA ILE A 139 13.22 3.62 -7.07
C ILE A 139 14.44 3.62 -6.16
N PRO A 140 15.45 2.79 -6.44
CA PRO A 140 16.73 2.87 -5.74
C PRO A 140 17.44 4.19 -6.06
N ALA A 141 18.08 4.80 -5.06
CA ALA A 141 18.86 6.03 -5.21
C ALA A 141 20.35 5.78 -4.97
N GLY A 142 21.20 6.43 -5.75
CA GLY A 142 22.67 6.36 -5.62
C GLY A 142 23.37 5.89 -6.90
N GLN A 143 24.69 6.07 -6.92
CA GLN A 143 25.52 5.82 -8.10
C GLN A 143 26.07 4.38 -8.15
N SER A 144 26.43 3.80 -6.99
CA SER A 144 26.88 2.41 -6.90
C SER A 144 25.76 1.48 -6.45
N ARG A 145 25.87 0.21 -6.84
CA ARG A 145 24.88 -0.83 -6.49
C ARG A 145 24.67 -0.94 -4.99
N ASP A 146 25.75 -0.88 -4.20
CA ASP A 146 25.67 -1.04 -2.75
C ASP A 146 24.93 0.13 -2.08
N VAL A 147 25.15 1.35 -2.58
CA VAL A 147 24.43 2.54 -2.12
C VAL A 147 22.96 2.43 -2.50
N GLN A 148 22.65 2.00 -3.73
CA GLN A 148 21.29 1.77 -4.20
C GLN A 148 20.55 0.73 -3.34
N LEU A 149 21.18 -0.40 -3.04
CA LEU A 149 20.62 -1.45 -2.18
C LEU A 149 20.41 -0.96 -0.75
N SER A 150 21.34 -0.16 -0.22
CA SER A 150 21.25 0.39 1.13
C SER A 150 20.15 1.45 1.25
N SER A 151 20.06 2.35 0.27
CA SER A 151 18.98 3.33 0.15
C SER A 151 17.63 2.64 0.08
N LEU A 152 17.48 1.61 -0.76
CA LEU A 152 16.22 0.91 -0.92
C LEU A 152 15.79 0.18 0.35
N ARG A 153 16.74 -0.49 1.03
CA ARG A 153 16.48 -1.14 2.33
C ARG A 153 16.05 -0.13 3.39
N LYS A 154 16.67 1.06 3.41
CA LYS A 154 16.29 2.15 4.31
C LYS A 154 14.86 2.61 4.06
N GLU A 155 14.53 2.93 2.81
CA GLU A 155 13.18 3.37 2.38
C GLU A 155 12.10 2.35 2.78
N ILE A 156 12.33 1.06 2.51
CA ILE A 156 11.39 -0.03 2.88
C ILE A 156 11.16 -0.06 4.39
N ARG A 157 12.23 0.00 5.18
CA ARG A 157 12.15 -0.05 6.65
C ARG A 157 11.43 1.18 7.22
N GLU A 158 11.76 2.36 6.74
CA GLU A 158 11.14 3.62 7.18
C GLU A 158 9.65 3.64 6.84
N HIS A 159 9.29 3.19 5.64
CA HIS A 159 7.88 3.10 5.26
C HIS A 159 7.10 2.11 6.12
N LYS A 160 7.62 0.89 6.32
CA LYS A 160 6.99 -0.16 7.14
C LYS A 160 6.65 0.36 8.54
N ASN A 161 7.56 1.14 9.13
CA ASN A 161 7.40 1.66 10.48
C ASN A 161 6.63 3.00 10.54
N SER A 162 6.28 3.58 9.38
CA SER A 162 5.59 4.86 9.33
C SER A 162 4.17 4.77 9.89
N ALA A 163 3.71 5.85 10.54
CA ALA A 163 2.35 5.95 11.03
C ALA A 163 1.32 5.81 9.89
N ALA A 164 1.63 6.33 8.70
CA ALA A 164 0.79 6.22 7.51
C ALA A 164 0.56 4.77 7.07
N HIS A 165 1.63 3.98 7.01
CA HIS A 165 1.52 2.57 6.66
C HIS A 165 0.69 1.80 7.70
N ASN A 166 1.03 1.96 8.98
CA ASN A 166 0.35 1.28 10.07
C ASN A 166 -1.15 1.63 10.12
N GLU A 167 -1.49 2.89 9.86
CA GLU A 167 -2.89 3.32 9.83
C GLU A 167 -3.64 2.77 8.63
N ALA A 168 -3.01 2.75 7.45
CA ALA A 168 -3.58 2.12 6.25
C ALA A 168 -3.90 0.63 6.49
N VAL A 169 -2.98 -0.10 7.13
CA VAL A 169 -3.19 -1.50 7.51
C VAL A 169 -4.38 -1.64 8.47
N LYS A 170 -4.46 -0.82 9.52
CA LYS A 170 -5.59 -0.85 10.47
C LYS A 170 -6.93 -0.56 9.81
N ILE A 171 -6.98 0.39 8.88
CA ILE A 171 -8.21 0.71 8.12
C ILE A 171 -8.70 -0.52 7.37
N LEU A 172 -7.81 -1.22 6.66
CA LEU A 172 -8.17 -2.42 5.90
C LEU A 172 -8.58 -3.58 6.81
N GLN A 173 -7.89 -3.77 7.94
CA GLN A 173 -8.26 -4.79 8.94
C GLN A 173 -9.64 -4.52 9.56
N THR A 174 -9.93 -3.26 9.88
CA THR A 174 -11.23 -2.86 10.44
C THR A 174 -12.34 -3.09 9.41
N ALA A 175 -12.13 -2.67 8.17
CA ALA A 175 -13.08 -2.89 7.09
C ALA A 175 -13.38 -4.38 6.87
N ASN A 176 -12.36 -5.25 6.93
CA ASN A 176 -12.56 -6.69 6.83
C ASN A 176 -13.37 -7.25 8.02
N LYS A 177 -13.01 -6.85 9.24
CA LYS A 177 -13.75 -7.26 10.45
C LYS A 177 -15.22 -6.85 10.39
N ASP A 178 -15.52 -5.63 9.93
CA ASP A 178 -16.89 -5.14 9.81
C ASP A 178 -17.70 -5.92 8.78
N ILE A 179 -17.08 -6.32 7.66
CA ILE A 179 -17.72 -7.19 6.67
C ILE A 179 -18.09 -8.53 7.31
N LEU A 180 -17.18 -9.17 8.05
CA LEU A 180 -17.43 -10.44 8.72
C LEU A 180 -18.55 -10.35 9.76
N LEU A 181 -18.56 -9.29 10.58
CA LEU A 181 -19.61 -9.07 11.57
C LEU A 181 -20.98 -8.85 10.92
N ASN A 182 -21.03 -8.05 9.85
CA ASN A 182 -22.26 -7.79 9.12
C ASN A 182 -22.82 -9.07 8.47
N MET A 183 -21.96 -9.93 7.91
CA MET A 183 -22.38 -11.22 7.35
C MET A 183 -22.99 -12.13 8.43
N ASN A 184 -22.34 -12.25 9.58
CA ASN A 184 -22.86 -13.04 10.70
C ASN A 184 -24.22 -12.54 11.20
N ALA A 185 -24.37 -11.22 11.38
CA ALA A 185 -25.64 -10.62 11.81
C ALA A 185 -26.78 -10.93 10.82
N SER A 186 -26.55 -10.75 9.52
CA SER A 186 -27.55 -11.06 8.49
C SER A 186 -27.92 -12.55 8.44
N SER A 187 -26.97 -13.44 8.72
CA SER A 187 -27.22 -14.88 8.74
C SER A 187 -28.09 -15.26 9.94
N GLN A 188 -27.84 -14.68 11.12
CA GLN A 188 -28.66 -14.94 12.31
C GLN A 188 -30.08 -14.40 12.16
N GLU A 189 -30.25 -13.19 11.61
CA GLU A 189 -31.57 -12.59 11.36
C GLU A 189 -32.44 -13.49 10.48
N SER A 190 -31.87 -14.12 9.45
CA SER A 190 -32.61 -15.06 8.59
C SER A 190 -33.08 -16.34 9.31
N VAL A 191 -32.33 -16.80 10.32
CA VAL A 191 -32.68 -17.99 11.14
C VAL A 191 -33.81 -17.64 12.13
N PHE A 192 -33.74 -16.47 12.77
CA PHE A 192 -34.79 -16.02 13.69
C PHE A 192 -36.12 -15.79 12.96
N GLU A 193 -36.09 -15.16 11.78
CA GLU A 193 -37.28 -14.92 10.95
C GLU A 193 -37.94 -16.23 10.48
N SER A 194 -37.14 -17.26 10.15
CA SER A 194 -37.66 -18.57 9.72
C SER A 194 -38.31 -19.34 10.88
N THR A 195 -37.78 -19.19 12.09
CA THR A 195 -38.30 -19.86 13.29
C THR A 195 -39.58 -19.20 13.78
N ALA A 196 -39.68 -17.86 13.69
CA ALA A 196 -40.87 -17.10 14.06
C ALA A 196 -42.09 -17.36 13.16
N LYS A 197 -41.88 -17.77 11.90
CA LYS A 197 -42.95 -18.10 10.95
C LYS A 197 -43.45 -19.54 11.02
N THR A 198 -42.76 -20.40 11.76
CA THR A 198 -43.08 -21.84 11.86
C THR A 198 -43.81 -22.19 13.17
N MET A 199 -43.96 -21.22 14.09
CA MET A 199 -44.82 -21.31 15.28
C MET A 199 -46.14 -20.59 15.04
#